data_AF-A0A1F5GB79-F1
#
_entry.id   AF-A0A1F5GB79-F1
#
_cell.length_a   1.000
_cell.length_b   1.000
_cell.length_c   1.000
_cell.angle_alpha   90.00
_cell.angle_beta   90.00
_cell.angle_gamma   90.00
#
_symmetry.space_group_name_H-M   'P 1'
#
loop_
_entity.id
_entity.type
_entity.pdbx_description
1 polymer ?
#
loop_
_entity_poly.entity_id
_entity_poly.type
_entity_poly.pdbx_seq_one_letter_code
_entity_poly.pdbx_strand_id
1 'polypeptide(L)'
;MVSTSYNRPTDAPFATITVRVPTDKLNEALEHFRSLSYKVASENLVGEDVTDEYLDIDSRLTTLQKTKDKFEQILEKATSVEDILNVQRELINLQDEIDSLKGQKEALAKNAQLTKVTVYLSTDELALPYKPDKVFRPQVIFKQAVRSLLSTARVLAELGIWIVVYAPVWIIPVVAYYLIRKRKQKKGQISKAES
;
A
#
# COMPACT_ATOMS: atom_id res chain seq x y z
N MET A 1 1.13 -14.33 12.01
CA MET A 1 1.52 -12.90 12.01
C MET A 1 0.28 -12.07 11.76
N VAL A 2 0.02 -11.09 12.61
CA VAL A 2 -1.07 -10.12 12.45
C VAL A 2 -0.42 -8.75 12.29
N SER A 3 -0.78 -8.03 11.23
CA SER A 3 -0.40 -6.63 11.06
C SER A 3 -1.66 -5.76 11.10
N THR A 4 -1.58 -4.65 11.82
CA THR A 4 -2.62 -3.64 11.91
C THR A 4 -1.96 -2.28 11.66
N SER A 5 -2.45 -1.57 10.65
CA SER A 5 -2.12 -0.17 10.44
C SER A 5 -3.37 0.65 10.70
N TYR A 6 -3.23 1.66 11.57
CA TYR A 6 -4.29 2.60 11.90
C TYR A 6 -3.87 3.97 11.40
N ASN A 7 -4.60 4.50 10.41
CA ASN A 7 -4.39 5.84 9.91
C ASN A 7 -5.65 6.65 10.21
N ARG A 8 -5.48 7.88 10.71
CA ARG A 8 -6.58 8.82 10.93
C ARG A 8 -6.50 9.94 9.87
N PRO A 9 -7.01 9.75 8.65
CA PRO A 9 -7.27 10.89 7.79
C PRO A 9 -8.37 11.74 8.41
N THR A 10 -8.39 13.01 8.06
CA THR A 10 -9.40 14.00 8.43
C THR A 10 -10.83 13.66 7.96
N ASP A 11 -11.02 12.59 7.17
CA ASP A 11 -12.29 12.29 6.49
C ASP A 11 -13.12 11.13 7.05
N ALA A 12 -12.50 9.96 7.35
CA ALA A 12 -13.10 8.83 8.07
C ALA A 12 -12.02 7.83 8.56
N PRO A 13 -12.16 7.24 9.77
CA PRO A 13 -11.24 6.21 10.25
C PRO A 13 -11.37 4.93 9.41
N PHE A 14 -10.23 4.41 8.95
CA PHE A 14 -10.10 3.11 8.30
C PHE A 14 -9.05 2.24 9.01
N ALA A 15 -9.20 0.93 8.93
CA ALA A 15 -8.23 -0.04 9.43
C ALA A 15 -8.10 -1.19 8.43
N THR A 16 -6.87 -1.66 8.22
CA THR A 16 -6.60 -2.89 7.46
C THR A 16 -6.03 -3.93 8.42
N ILE A 17 -6.70 -5.07 8.50
CA ILE A 17 -6.29 -6.19 9.34
C ILE A 17 -5.93 -7.35 8.42
N THR A 18 -4.71 -7.87 8.54
CA THR A 18 -4.29 -9.08 7.83
C THR A 18 -4.08 -10.19 8.83
N VAL A 19 -4.79 -11.31 8.67
CA VAL A 19 -4.73 -12.49 9.53
C VAL A 19 -4.47 -13.73 8.67
N ARG A 20 -3.66 -14.66 9.19
CA ARG A 20 -3.56 -16.01 8.61
C ARG A 20 -4.46 -16.95 9.40
N VAL A 21 -5.35 -17.64 8.69
CA VAL A 21 -6.33 -18.56 9.27
C VAL A 21 -6.09 -19.95 8.66
N PRO A 22 -6.11 -21.03 9.46
CA PRO A 22 -6.09 -22.39 8.91
C PRO A 22 -7.24 -22.60 7.92
N THR A 23 -6.97 -23.26 6.80
CA THR A 23 -7.96 -23.47 5.72
C THR A 23 -9.25 -24.13 6.24
N ASP A 24 -9.13 -25.08 7.17
CA ASP A 24 -10.28 -25.78 7.77
C ASP A 24 -11.22 -24.86 8.57
N LYS A 25 -10.70 -23.73 9.07
CA LYS A 25 -11.44 -22.75 9.89
C LYS A 25 -11.78 -21.47 9.14
N LEU A 26 -11.57 -21.44 7.82
CA LEU A 26 -11.81 -20.25 7.02
C LEU A 26 -13.29 -19.81 7.09
N ASN A 27 -14.22 -20.75 6.90
CA ASN A 27 -15.66 -20.45 6.92
C ASN A 27 -16.12 -19.92 8.27
N GLU A 28 -15.67 -20.55 9.37
CA GLU A 28 -15.97 -20.10 10.74
C GLU A 28 -15.43 -18.68 11.00
N ALA A 29 -14.20 -18.40 10.56
CA ALA A 29 -13.60 -17.07 10.68
C ALA A 29 -14.36 -16.02 9.86
N LEU A 30 -14.75 -16.34 8.62
CA LEU A 30 -15.53 -15.43 7.76
C LEU A 30 -16.90 -15.13 8.37
N GLU A 31 -17.60 -16.14 8.89
CA GLU A 31 -18.88 -15.95 9.59
C GLU A 31 -18.73 -15.05 10.82
N HIS A 32 -17.67 -15.25 11.61
CA HIS A 32 -17.37 -14.40 12.76
C HIS A 32 -17.06 -12.95 12.35
N PHE A 33 -16.37 -12.72 11.23
CA PHE A 33 -16.16 -11.35 10.73
C PHE A 33 -17.46 -10.72 10.21
N ARG A 34 -18.33 -11.51 9.59
CA ARG A 34 -19.66 -11.06 9.14
C ARG A 34 -20.54 -10.67 10.33
N SER A 35 -20.55 -11.45 11.42
CA SER A 35 -21.38 -11.17 12.60
C SER A 35 -20.95 -9.91 13.35
N LEU A 36 -19.67 -9.55 13.32
CA LEU A 36 -19.14 -8.31 13.91
C LEU A 36 -19.41 -7.07 13.05
N SER A 37 -19.75 -7.25 11.77
CA SER A 37 -19.89 -6.16 10.81
C SER A 37 -21.33 -5.69 10.73
N TYR A 38 -21.57 -4.38 10.87
CA TYR A 38 -22.89 -3.80 10.62
C TYR A 38 -23.30 -3.90 9.14
N LYS A 39 -22.31 -3.83 8.22
CA LYS A 39 -22.51 -4.00 6.78
C LYS A 39 -21.22 -4.47 6.12
N VAL A 40 -21.33 -5.50 5.28
CA VAL A 40 -20.24 -5.96 4.40
C VAL A 40 -20.33 -5.18 3.08
N ALA A 41 -19.30 -4.38 2.78
CA ALA A 41 -19.27 -3.54 1.57
C ALA A 41 -18.80 -4.32 0.33
N SER A 42 -17.83 -5.21 0.50
CA SER A 42 -17.27 -6.05 -0.56
C SER A 42 -16.57 -7.25 0.07
N GLU A 43 -16.77 -8.42 -0.53
CA GLU A 43 -16.09 -9.65 -0.15
C GLU A 43 -15.47 -10.22 -1.43
N ASN A 44 -14.14 -10.36 -1.44
CA ASN A 44 -13.42 -10.98 -2.54
C ASN A 44 -12.57 -12.13 -1.98
N LEU A 45 -12.87 -13.35 -2.41
CA LEU A 45 -12.16 -14.55 -2.02
C LEU A 45 -11.30 -14.98 -3.20
N VAL A 46 -9.98 -14.87 -3.03
CA VAL A 46 -9.00 -15.29 -4.03
C VAL A 46 -8.23 -16.48 -3.44
N GLY A 47 -8.39 -17.64 -4.08
CA GLY A 47 -7.59 -18.82 -3.80
C GLY A 47 -6.57 -19.04 -4.92
N GLU A 48 -5.36 -19.40 -4.55
CA GLU A 48 -4.30 -19.79 -5.49
C GLU A 48 -4.08 -21.29 -5.34
N ASP A 49 -4.24 -22.04 -6.43
CA ASP A 49 -4.00 -23.48 -6.47
C ASP A 49 -2.52 -23.73 -6.81
N VAL A 50 -1.81 -24.36 -5.88
CA VAL A 50 -0.38 -24.68 -5.99
C VAL A 50 -0.13 -26.19 -6.19
N THR A 51 -1.18 -26.95 -6.51
CA THR A 51 -1.10 -28.41 -6.68
C THR A 51 -0.12 -28.79 -7.80
N ASP A 52 -0.18 -28.08 -8.93
CA ASP A 52 0.71 -28.33 -10.07
C ASP A 52 2.18 -28.06 -9.72
N GLU A 53 2.46 -26.98 -8.99
CA GLU A 53 3.82 -26.64 -8.54
C GLU A 53 4.34 -27.69 -7.56
N TYR A 54 3.50 -28.19 -6.64
CA TYR A 54 3.87 -29.25 -5.71
C TYR A 54 4.25 -30.55 -6.43
N LEU A 55 3.47 -30.93 -7.45
CA LEU A 55 3.73 -32.13 -8.25
C LEU A 55 4.99 -32.00 -9.13
N ASP A 56 5.26 -30.81 -9.68
CA ASP A 56 6.49 -30.54 -10.43
C ASP A 56 7.73 -30.68 -9.53
N ILE A 57 7.71 -30.06 -8.34
CA ILE A 57 8.81 -30.17 -7.37
C ILE A 57 9.06 -31.63 -6.98
N ASP A 58 8.01 -32.43 -6.76
CA ASP A 58 8.14 -33.85 -6.42
C ASP A 58 8.79 -34.67 -7.55
N SER A 59 8.39 -34.39 -8.79
CA SER A 59 8.95 -35.02 -9.99
C SER A 59 10.43 -34.66 -10.17
N ARG A 60 10.80 -33.40 -9.93
CA ARG A 60 12.20 -32.94 -9.95
C ARG A 60 13.02 -33.58 -8.85
N LEU A 61 12.53 -33.60 -7.62
CA LEU A 61 13.19 -34.25 -6.49
C LEU A 61 13.48 -35.73 -6.78
N THR A 62 12.50 -36.45 -7.32
CA THR A 62 12.68 -37.86 -7.71
C THR A 62 13.78 -38.03 -8.76
N THR A 63 13.87 -37.12 -9.72
CA THR A 63 14.88 -37.15 -10.79
C THR A 63 16.28 -36.84 -10.24
N LEU A 64 16.40 -35.82 -9.37
CA LEU A 64 17.66 -35.45 -8.74
C LEU A 64 18.16 -36.55 -7.81
N GLN A 65 17.27 -37.18 -7.03
CA GLN A 65 17.60 -38.29 -6.14
C GLN A 65 18.17 -39.48 -6.94
N LYS A 66 17.50 -39.87 -8.03
CA LYS A 66 18.00 -40.93 -8.92
C LYS A 66 19.33 -40.58 -9.58
N THR A 67 19.53 -39.30 -9.91
CA THR A 67 20.80 -38.82 -10.46
C THR A 67 21.90 -38.92 -9.40
N LYS A 68 21.63 -38.48 -8.17
CA LYS A 68 22.54 -38.61 -7.03
C LYS A 68 22.94 -40.07 -6.80
N ASP A 69 21.99 -41.00 -6.77
CA ASP A 69 22.28 -42.44 -6.59
C ASP A 69 23.22 -42.98 -7.68
N LYS A 70 23.06 -42.52 -8.94
CA LYS A 70 23.97 -42.90 -10.04
C LYS A 70 25.37 -42.31 -9.84
N PHE A 71 25.47 -41.06 -9.38
CA PHE A 71 26.77 -40.44 -9.08
C PHE A 71 27.47 -41.12 -7.91
N GLU A 72 26.73 -41.55 -6.89
CA GLU A 72 27.26 -42.37 -5.78
C GLU A 72 27.81 -43.72 -6.30
N GLN A 73 27.11 -44.39 -7.21
CA GLN A 73 27.60 -45.63 -7.84
C GLN A 73 28.84 -45.41 -8.72
N ILE A 74 28.96 -44.24 -9.37
CA ILE A 74 30.17 -43.87 -10.12
C ILE A 74 31.33 -43.63 -9.16
N LEU A 75 31.08 -42.94 -8.05
CA LEU A 75 32.07 -42.66 -7.00
C LEU A 75 32.65 -43.95 -6.42
N GLU A 76 31.81 -44.96 -6.15
CA GLU A 76 32.26 -46.27 -5.64
C GLU A 76 33.21 -47.00 -6.58
N LYS A 77 33.12 -46.74 -7.90
CA LYS A 77 33.97 -47.36 -8.93
C LYS A 77 35.17 -46.51 -9.32
N ALA A 78 35.23 -45.26 -8.86
CA ALA A 78 36.29 -44.32 -9.21
C ALA A 78 37.60 -44.72 -8.53
N THR A 79 38.67 -44.80 -9.31
CA THR A 79 40.02 -45.16 -8.83
C THR A 79 41.01 -44.00 -8.89
N SER A 80 40.75 -43.00 -9.74
CA SER A 80 41.54 -41.77 -9.82
C SER A 80 41.08 -40.74 -8.79
N VAL A 81 42.03 -40.09 -8.12
CA VAL A 81 41.76 -39.01 -7.16
C VAL A 81 41.05 -37.83 -7.84
N GLU A 82 41.40 -37.54 -9.09
CA GLU A 82 40.77 -36.46 -9.85
C GLU A 82 39.29 -36.74 -10.13
N ASP A 83 38.95 -37.98 -10.51
CA ASP A 83 37.57 -38.41 -10.75
C ASP A 83 36.75 -38.36 -9.45
N ILE A 84 37.33 -38.80 -8.34
CA ILE A 84 36.69 -38.75 -7.00
C ILE A 84 36.33 -37.31 -6.64
N LEU A 85 37.28 -36.37 -6.77
CA LEU A 85 37.06 -34.96 -6.43
C LEU A 85 36.00 -34.31 -7.34
N ASN A 86 35.99 -34.64 -8.62
CA ASN A 86 35.01 -34.13 -9.58
C ASN A 86 33.60 -34.64 -9.26
N VAL A 87 33.44 -35.94 -9.03
CA VAL A 87 32.15 -36.56 -8.68
C VAL A 87 31.64 -36.04 -7.33
N GLN A 88 32.53 -35.89 -6.35
CA GLN A 88 32.17 -35.36 -5.03
C GLN A 88 31.68 -33.91 -5.10
N ARG A 89 32.28 -33.07 -5.96
CA ARG A 89 31.80 -31.70 -6.19
C ARG A 89 30.37 -31.69 -6.73
N GLU A 90 30.07 -32.56 -7.70
CA GLU A 90 28.71 -32.64 -8.25
C GLU A 90 27.70 -33.25 -7.29
N LEU A 91 28.10 -34.20 -6.45
CA LEU A 91 27.24 -34.70 -5.38
C LEU A 91 26.85 -33.60 -4.38
N ILE A 92 27.78 -32.70 -4.03
CA ILE A 92 27.48 -31.55 -3.17
C ILE A 92 26.47 -30.62 -3.85
N ASN A 93 26.70 -30.27 -5.11
CA ASN A 93 25.79 -29.40 -5.87
C ASN A 93 24.38 -30.00 -5.98
N LEU A 94 24.27 -31.30 -6.29
CA LEU A 94 22.99 -32.01 -6.34
C LEU A 94 22.30 -32.05 -4.98
N GLN A 95 23.07 -32.24 -3.89
CA GLN A 95 22.52 -32.27 -2.54
C GLN A 95 21.96 -30.89 -2.15
N ASP A 96 22.66 -29.81 -2.46
CA ASP A 96 22.19 -28.44 -2.21
C ASP A 96 20.89 -28.13 -2.97
N GLU A 97 20.79 -28.59 -4.23
CA GLU A 97 19.58 -28.44 -5.04
C GLU A 97 18.41 -29.25 -4.47
N ILE A 98 18.65 -30.50 -4.04
CA ILE A 98 17.65 -31.34 -3.37
C ILE A 98 17.14 -30.66 -2.09
N ASP A 99 18.03 -30.12 -1.27
CA ASP A 99 17.65 -29.51 0.01
C ASP A 99 16.88 -28.20 -0.20
N SER A 100 17.27 -27.42 -1.21
CA SER A 100 16.51 -26.24 -1.64
C SER A 100 15.08 -26.60 -2.07
N LEU A 101 14.92 -27.61 -2.94
CA LEU A 101 13.61 -28.06 -3.41
C LEU A 101 12.76 -28.68 -2.31
N LYS A 102 13.36 -29.43 -1.37
CA LYS A 102 12.67 -29.92 -0.18
C LYS A 102 12.15 -28.77 0.69
N GLY A 103 12.98 -27.75 0.92
CA GLY A 103 12.57 -26.56 1.65
C GLY A 103 11.40 -25.83 1.00
N GLN A 104 11.43 -25.69 -0.34
CA GLN A 104 10.34 -25.11 -1.12
C GLN A 104 9.06 -25.95 -1.01
N LYS A 105 9.15 -27.27 -1.16
CA LYS A 105 8.02 -28.20 -1.01
C LYS A 105 7.35 -28.09 0.37
N GLU A 106 8.16 -28.03 1.43
CA GLU A 106 7.67 -27.88 2.80
C GLU A 106 6.99 -26.51 3.01
N ALA A 107 7.57 -25.45 2.45
CA ALA A 107 6.99 -24.11 2.51
C ALA A 107 5.64 -24.06 1.77
N LEU A 108 5.54 -24.64 0.58
CA LEU A 108 4.27 -24.76 -0.17
C LEU A 108 3.22 -25.51 0.66
N ALA A 109 3.58 -26.67 1.22
CA ALA A 109 2.66 -27.46 2.04
C ALA A 109 2.16 -26.68 3.27
N LYS A 110 3.03 -25.94 3.95
CA LYS A 110 2.65 -25.09 5.09
C LYS A 110 1.77 -23.92 4.67
N ASN A 111 2.05 -23.31 3.52
CA ASN A 111 1.27 -22.19 3.00
C ASN A 111 -0.10 -22.64 2.50
N ALA A 112 -0.21 -23.82 1.86
CA ALA A 112 -1.49 -24.38 1.41
C ALA A 112 -2.47 -24.65 2.57
N GLN A 113 -1.95 -24.92 3.77
CA GLN A 113 -2.76 -25.08 4.99
C GLN A 113 -3.25 -23.76 5.59
N LEU A 114 -2.73 -22.62 5.14
CA LEU A 114 -2.99 -21.30 5.71
C LEU A 114 -3.58 -20.36 4.66
N THR A 115 -4.80 -19.90 4.90
CA THR A 115 -5.42 -18.85 4.09
C THR A 115 -5.10 -17.46 4.67
N LYS A 116 -4.67 -16.53 3.82
CA LYS A 116 -4.48 -15.13 4.18
C LYS A 116 -5.78 -14.36 4.01
N VAL A 117 -6.38 -13.93 5.12
CA VAL A 117 -7.59 -13.10 5.13
C VAL A 117 -7.18 -11.65 5.36
N THR A 118 -7.58 -10.76 4.45
CA THR A 118 -7.36 -9.31 4.57
C THR A 118 -8.71 -8.63 4.71
N VAL A 119 -8.92 -7.96 5.84
CA VAL A 119 -10.15 -7.26 6.19
C VAL A 119 -9.92 -5.76 6.15
N TYR A 120 -10.69 -5.06 5.31
CA TYR A 120 -10.71 -3.60 5.25
C TYR A 120 -11.94 -3.09 6.00
N LEU A 121 -11.70 -2.30 7.05
CA LEU A 121 -12.73 -1.74 7.91
C LEU A 121 -12.74 -0.22 7.73
N SER A 122 -13.93 0.36 7.65
CA SER A 122 -14.11 1.81 7.66
C SER A 122 -15.49 2.16 8.21
N THR A 123 -15.58 3.33 8.86
CA THR A 123 -16.88 3.91 9.26
C THR A 123 -17.61 4.61 8.11
N ASP A 124 -16.89 4.94 7.03
CA ASP A 124 -17.43 5.48 5.79
C ASP A 124 -17.10 4.56 4.61
N GLU A 125 -18.13 4.17 3.86
CA GLU A 125 -18.00 3.32 2.67
C GLU A 125 -17.10 3.95 1.59
N LEU A 126 -17.00 5.29 1.55
CA LEU A 126 -16.15 6.01 0.59
C LEU A 126 -14.65 5.92 0.87
N ALA A 127 -14.26 5.58 2.10
CA ALA A 127 -12.85 5.46 2.49
C ALA A 127 -12.28 4.05 2.25
N LEU A 128 -13.11 3.10 1.77
CA LEU A 128 -12.65 1.77 1.39
C LEU A 128 -12.07 1.79 -0.03
N PRO A 129 -11.00 1.03 -0.32
CA PRO A 129 -10.45 0.87 -1.67
C PRO A 129 -11.34 -0.06 -2.54
N TYR A 130 -12.65 0.21 -2.59
CA TYR A 130 -13.64 -0.53 -3.38
C TYR A 130 -14.42 0.45 -4.27
N LYS A 131 -14.70 0.04 -5.50
CA LYS A 131 -15.56 0.80 -6.42
C LYS A 131 -17.02 0.50 -6.09
N PRO A 132 -17.81 1.49 -5.63
CA PRO A 132 -19.22 1.25 -5.31
C PRO A 132 -20.00 0.72 -6.52
N ASP A 133 -20.85 -0.30 -6.33
CA ASP A 133 -21.76 -0.84 -7.36
C ASP A 133 -22.72 0.19 -7.98
N LYS A 134 -22.92 1.35 -7.33
CA LYS A 134 -23.77 2.44 -7.83
C LYS A 134 -22.97 3.74 -7.96
N VAL A 135 -22.75 4.15 -9.21
CA VAL A 135 -21.96 5.33 -9.60
C VAL A 135 -22.59 6.66 -9.15
N PHE A 136 -23.91 6.72 -8.98
CA PHE A 136 -24.62 7.94 -8.60
C PHE A 136 -25.31 7.83 -7.24
N ARG A 137 -24.75 8.50 -6.22
CA ARG A 137 -25.30 8.57 -4.85
C ARG A 137 -25.50 10.04 -4.43
N PRO A 138 -26.67 10.64 -4.72
CA PRO A 138 -26.89 12.09 -4.55
C PRO A 138 -26.74 12.55 -3.09
N GLN A 139 -27.12 11.72 -2.11
CA GLN A 139 -27.00 12.05 -0.69
C GLN A 139 -25.54 12.15 -0.22
N VAL A 140 -24.65 11.35 -0.80
CA VAL A 140 -23.22 11.34 -0.46
C VAL A 140 -22.53 12.54 -1.10
N ILE A 141 -22.84 12.81 -2.37
CA ILE A 141 -22.36 13.99 -3.11
C ILE A 141 -22.77 15.27 -2.38
N PHE A 142 -24.00 15.34 -1.86
CA PHE A 142 -24.47 16.49 -1.09
C PHE A 142 -23.67 16.69 0.21
N LYS A 143 -23.44 15.63 1.00
CA LYS A 143 -22.63 15.72 2.23
C LYS A 143 -21.19 16.16 1.92
N GLN A 144 -20.62 15.64 0.84
CA GLN A 144 -19.27 16.00 0.40
C GLN A 144 -19.21 17.46 -0.07
N ALA A 145 -20.21 17.94 -0.80
CA ALA A 145 -20.32 19.33 -1.24
C ALA A 145 -20.51 20.32 -0.07
N VAL A 146 -21.27 19.94 0.96
CA VAL A 146 -21.43 20.76 2.17
C VAL A 146 -20.12 20.82 2.96
N ARG A 147 -19.40 19.69 3.09
CA ARG A 147 -18.08 19.66 3.75
C ARG A 147 -17.05 20.50 3.00
N SER A 148 -17.01 20.41 1.66
CA SER A 148 -16.08 21.21 0.85
C SER A 148 -16.40 22.70 0.97
N LEU A 149 -17.69 23.09 0.95
CA LEU A 149 -18.10 24.48 1.17
C LEU A 149 -17.62 25.03 2.52
N LEU A 150 -17.74 24.24 3.59
CA LEU A 150 -17.28 24.64 4.91
C LEU A 150 -15.76 24.79 4.96
N SER A 151 -15.02 23.93 4.26
CA SER A 151 -13.56 24.03 4.16
C SER A 151 -13.11 25.27 3.36
N THR A 152 -13.78 25.58 2.25
CA THR A 152 -13.53 26.79 1.46
C THR A 152 -13.85 28.04 2.28
N ALA A 153 -14.94 28.04 3.05
CA ALA A 153 -15.28 29.13 3.95
C ALA A 153 -14.20 29.36 5.01
N ARG A 154 -13.61 28.28 5.55
CA ARG A 154 -12.50 28.36 6.51
C ARG A 154 -11.26 28.99 5.90
N VAL A 155 -10.90 28.63 4.66
CA VAL A 155 -9.78 29.22 3.92
C VAL A 155 -10.01 30.71 3.66
N LEU A 156 -11.23 31.11 3.29
CA LEU A 156 -11.58 32.53 3.11
C LEU A 156 -11.51 33.31 4.42
N ALA A 157 -11.97 32.72 5.53
CA ALA A 157 -11.85 33.32 6.84
C ALA A 157 -10.39 33.51 7.25
N GLU A 158 -9.53 32.51 7.00
CA GLU A 158 -8.09 32.57 7.27
C GLU A 158 -7.39 33.64 6.43
N LEU A 159 -7.71 33.74 5.14
CA LEU A 159 -7.26 34.83 4.27
C LEU A 159 -7.74 36.20 4.77
N GLY A 160 -8.99 36.30 5.23
CA GLY A 160 -9.55 37.52 5.81
C GLY A 160 -8.79 37.98 7.05
N ILE A 161 -8.43 37.05 7.94
CA ILE A 161 -7.61 37.33 9.13
C ILE A 161 -6.23 37.86 8.71
N TRP A 162 -5.58 37.21 7.75
CA TRP A 162 -4.30 37.67 7.19
C TRP A 162 -4.40 39.09 6.62
N ILE A 163 -5.44 39.39 5.84
CA ILE A 163 -5.64 40.73 5.27
C ILE A 163 -5.78 41.78 6.37
N VAL A 164 -6.56 41.51 7.42
CA VAL A 164 -6.75 42.46 8.53
C VAL A 164 -5.46 42.69 9.31
N VAL A 165 -4.69 41.63 9.60
CA VAL A 165 -3.44 41.72 10.35
C VAL A 165 -2.36 42.46 9.56
N TYR A 166 -2.26 42.21 8.24
CA TYR A 166 -1.28 42.88 7.39
C TYR A 166 -1.73 44.25 6.88
N ALA A 167 -3.03 44.58 6.93
CA ALA A 167 -3.55 45.88 6.47
C ALA A 167 -2.74 47.09 6.97
N PRO A 168 -2.32 47.20 8.26
CA PRO A 168 -1.50 48.31 8.73
C PRO A 168 -0.15 48.43 8.00
N VAL A 169 0.46 47.30 7.64
CA VAL A 169 1.76 47.24 6.93
C VAL A 169 1.62 47.77 5.50
N TRP A 170 0.50 47.48 4.82
CA TRP A 170 0.25 47.94 3.45
C TRP A 170 -0.31 49.37 3.36
N ILE A 171 -0.99 49.86 4.40
CA ILE A 171 -1.53 51.24 4.45
C ILE A 171 -0.40 52.29 4.43
N ILE A 172 0.71 52.05 5.14
CA ILE A 172 1.84 52.98 5.23
C ILE A 172 2.46 53.31 3.85
N PRO A 173 2.86 52.34 3.00
CA PRO A 173 3.42 52.62 1.68
C PRO A 173 2.41 53.23 0.70
N VAL A 174 1.12 52.87 0.79
CA VAL A 174 0.06 53.43 -0.08
C VAL A 174 -0.18 54.90 0.23
N VAL A 175 -0.24 55.28 1.52
CA VAL A 175 -0.37 56.68 1.95
C VAL A 175 0.90 57.47 1.57
N ALA A 176 2.08 56.90 1.76
CA ALA A 176 3.34 57.52 1.34
C ALA A 176 3.39 57.76 -0.17
N TYR A 177 3.00 56.78 -0.98
CA TYR A 177 2.91 56.91 -2.45
C TYR A 177 1.94 58.01 -2.87
N TYR A 178 0.75 58.06 -2.25
CA TYR A 178 -0.26 59.06 -2.56
C TYR A 178 0.20 60.49 -2.22
N LEU A 179 0.88 60.67 -1.07
CA LEU A 179 1.46 61.95 -0.66
C LEU A 179 2.60 62.41 -1.58
N ILE A 180 3.47 61.51 -2.02
CA ILE A 180 4.57 61.82 -2.95
C ILE A 180 4.02 62.24 -4.31
N ARG A 181 2.99 61.54 -4.83
CA ARG A 181 2.34 61.89 -6.09
C ARG A 181 1.67 63.26 -6.04
N LYS A 182 1.00 63.59 -4.93
CA LYS A 182 0.35 64.89 -4.72
C LYS A 182 1.36 66.05 -4.60
N ARG A 183 2.55 65.78 -4.03
CA ARG A 183 3.65 66.77 -3.97
C ARG A 183 4.32 67.02 -5.32
N LYS A 184 4.48 66.00 -6.18
CA LYS A 184 5.02 66.18 -7.54
C LYS A 184 4.08 66.98 -8.46
N GLN A 185 2.76 66.83 -8.32
CA GLN A 185 1.79 67.63 -9.10
C GLN A 185 1.79 69.13 -8.73
N LYS A 186 2.02 69.48 -7.45
CA LYS A 186 2.10 70.90 -7.04
C LYS A 186 3.37 71.61 -7.52
N LYS A 187 4.52 70.90 -7.62
CA LYS A 187 5.77 71.50 -8.13
C LYS A 187 5.74 71.79 -9.64
N GLY A 188 4.91 71.09 -10.41
CA GLY A 188 4.72 71.35 -11.84
C GLY A 188 3.92 72.62 -12.17
N GLN A 189 3.17 73.18 -11.21
CA GLN A 189 2.42 74.43 -11.40
C GLN A 189 3.22 75.69 -11.06
N ILE A 190 4.22 75.61 -10.17
CA ILE A 190 5.01 76.78 -9.76
C ILE A 190 6.08 77.14 -10.81
N SER A 191 6.66 76.17 -11.52
CA SER A 191 7.65 76.42 -12.58
C SER A 191 7.06 77.03 -13.87
N LYS A 192 5.73 77.06 -14.02
CA LYS A 192 5.04 77.67 -15.17
C LYS A 192 4.58 79.12 -14.91
N ALA A 193 4.81 79.64 -13.70
CA ALA A 193 4.47 81.01 -13.33
C ALA A 193 5.66 81.98 -13.40
N GLU A 194 6.88 81.49 -13.67
CA GLU A 194 8.11 82.29 -13.80
C GLU A 194 8.77 82.21 -15.20
N SER A 195 8.06 81.72 -16.21
CA SER A 195 8.48 81.77 -17.63
C SER A 195 7.53 82.64 -18.44
#